data_AF-A0A3P2AJA2-F1
#
_entry.id   AF-A0A3P2AJA2-F1
#
_cell.length_a   1.000
_cell.length_b   1.000
_cell.length_c   1.000
_cell.angle_alpha   90.00
_cell.angle_beta   90.00
_cell.angle_gamma   90.00
#
_symmetry.space_group_name_H-M   'P 1'
#
loop_
_entity.id
_entity.type
_entity.pdbx_description
1 polymer ?
#
loop_
_entity_poly.entity_id
_entity_poly.type
_entity_poly.pdbx_seq_one_letter_code
_entity_poly.pdbx_strand_id
1 'polypeptide(L)'
;MRHSFKKRAIVAAMLLFLSSSIILAEMSDKLHGHWAKNMLKESTVIEYFPKLAENAFEKLAPAKAVSMSETISALNLLYTKYEKELLPEVPPKSESFPRKEILALLAPALKSTSGQLPESLQPLLFQDCDSLNDNETQMLKLLNERKIINGSTKYHFSPKQNMTQAEVILLLQRVELYLKNELSNKKMPSASEIAFQTIKQSTNYNDREGLVISETGDTILLTITKQFSTPGYSLAVRSLIPTEKGIKVELNISSPPADAILAQVITYQKVTIKMNKSDLPAATPILFLVEGIRSEIM
;
A
#
# COMPACT_ATOMS: atom_id res chain seq x y z
N MET A 1 -26.70 -57.33 -2.36
CA MET A 1 -25.98 -56.74 -3.51
C MET A 1 -26.15 -55.22 -3.66
N ARG A 2 -27.38 -54.67 -3.56
CA ARG A 2 -27.72 -53.24 -3.70
C ARG A 2 -27.01 -52.26 -2.73
N HIS A 3 -26.67 -52.71 -1.52
CA HIS A 3 -26.02 -51.87 -0.50
C HIS A 3 -24.52 -51.59 -0.76
N SER A 4 -23.82 -52.52 -1.41
CA SER A 4 -22.38 -52.35 -1.71
C SER A 4 -22.17 -51.36 -2.87
N PHE A 5 -23.12 -51.30 -3.80
CA PHE A 5 -23.06 -50.41 -4.97
C PHE A 5 -23.23 -48.94 -4.56
N LYS A 6 -24.13 -48.64 -3.63
CA LYS A 6 -24.30 -47.27 -3.08
C LYS A 6 -23.07 -46.79 -2.32
N LYS A 7 -22.43 -47.65 -1.52
CA LYS A 7 -21.18 -47.29 -0.80
C LYS A 7 -20.02 -47.04 -1.78
N ARG A 8 -19.87 -47.87 -2.82
CA ARG A 8 -18.84 -47.67 -3.86
C ARG A 8 -19.08 -46.40 -4.70
N ALA A 9 -20.34 -46.08 -5.02
CA ALA A 9 -20.69 -44.85 -5.73
C ALA A 9 -20.43 -43.58 -4.90
N ILE A 10 -20.68 -43.61 -3.59
CA ILE A 10 -20.40 -42.48 -2.68
C ILE A 10 -18.88 -42.28 -2.51
N VAL A 11 -18.11 -43.36 -2.39
CA VAL A 11 -16.64 -43.27 -2.31
C VAL A 11 -16.05 -42.77 -3.63
N ALA A 12 -16.57 -43.20 -4.78
CA ALA A 12 -16.15 -42.70 -6.09
C ALA A 12 -16.51 -41.20 -6.28
N ALA A 13 -17.67 -40.75 -5.80
CA ALA A 13 -18.05 -39.35 -5.83
C ALA A 13 -17.18 -38.49 -4.89
N MET A 14 -16.82 -38.98 -3.69
CA MET A 14 -15.89 -38.28 -2.78
C MET A 14 -14.48 -38.18 -3.36
N LEU A 15 -14.00 -39.21 -4.06
CA LEU A 15 -12.70 -39.17 -4.74
C LEU A 15 -12.64 -38.14 -5.89
N LEU A 16 -13.76 -37.91 -6.58
CA LEU A 16 -13.86 -36.89 -7.64
C LEU A 16 -13.83 -35.45 -7.11
N PHE A 17 -14.32 -35.19 -5.89
CA PHE A 17 -14.19 -33.88 -5.24
C PHE A 17 -12.81 -33.61 -4.63
N LEU A 18 -12.02 -34.67 -4.35
CA LEU A 18 -10.64 -34.55 -3.84
C LEU A 18 -9.61 -34.30 -4.94
N SER A 19 -9.96 -34.47 -6.22
CA SER A 19 -9.06 -34.25 -7.37
C SER A 19 -9.20 -32.87 -8.03
N SER A 20 -10.14 -32.03 -7.63
CA SER A 20 -10.21 -30.65 -8.13
C SER A 20 -9.33 -29.75 -7.26
N SER A 21 -8.01 -29.87 -7.43
CA SER A 21 -7.15 -28.74 -7.13
C SER A 21 -7.59 -27.62 -8.07
N ILE A 22 -8.36 -26.66 -7.55
CA ILE A 22 -8.49 -25.37 -8.22
C ILE A 22 -7.06 -24.81 -8.19
N ILE A 23 -6.35 -24.98 -9.30
CA ILE A 23 -5.14 -24.20 -9.55
C ILE A 23 -5.69 -22.78 -9.71
N LEU A 24 -5.77 -22.04 -8.61
CA LEU A 24 -5.95 -20.60 -8.68
C LEU A 24 -4.72 -20.09 -9.43
N ALA A 25 -4.93 -19.66 -10.67
CA ALA A 25 -3.87 -19.04 -11.44
C ALA A 25 -3.37 -17.82 -10.65
N GLU A 26 -2.09 -17.81 -10.33
CA GLU A 26 -1.49 -16.70 -9.62
C GLU A 26 -1.06 -15.64 -10.64
N MET A 27 -1.00 -14.36 -10.24
CA MET A 27 -0.44 -13.31 -11.10
C MET A 27 0.96 -13.69 -11.63
N SER A 28 1.70 -14.48 -10.85
CA SER A 28 3.02 -15.01 -11.17
C SER A 28 3.05 -15.82 -12.48
N ASP A 29 1.96 -16.51 -12.83
CA ASP A 29 1.84 -17.29 -14.07
C ASP A 29 1.81 -16.38 -15.30
N LYS A 30 1.09 -15.26 -15.21
CA LYS A 30 1.00 -14.25 -16.29
C LYS A 30 2.32 -13.51 -16.52
N LEU A 31 3.22 -13.54 -15.53
CA LEU A 31 4.53 -12.90 -15.57
C LEU A 31 5.67 -13.86 -15.86
N HIS A 32 5.38 -15.12 -16.20
CA HIS A 32 6.43 -16.08 -16.51
C HIS A 32 7.32 -15.59 -17.65
N GLY A 33 8.64 -15.53 -17.42
CA GLY A 33 9.63 -15.02 -18.38
C GLY A 33 9.57 -13.50 -18.64
N HIS A 34 8.68 -12.76 -17.97
CA HIS A 34 8.55 -11.32 -18.14
C HIS A 34 9.55 -10.56 -17.25
N TRP A 35 10.16 -9.49 -17.77
CA TRP A 35 11.17 -8.70 -17.03
C TRP A 35 10.62 -8.11 -15.71
N ALA A 36 9.31 -7.88 -15.64
CA ALA A 36 8.66 -7.28 -14.49
C ALA A 36 8.24 -8.29 -13.40
N LYS A 37 8.49 -9.60 -13.57
CA LYS A 37 7.98 -10.65 -12.69
C LYS A 37 8.21 -10.40 -11.19
N ASN A 38 9.43 -9.99 -10.84
CA ASN A 38 9.84 -9.76 -9.45
C ASN A 38 9.64 -8.30 -9.00
N MET A 39 9.06 -7.46 -9.85
CA MET A 39 8.91 -6.02 -9.61
C MET A 39 7.46 -5.64 -9.34
N LEU A 40 6.51 -6.34 -9.96
CA LEU A 40 5.09 -6.07 -9.79
C LEU A 40 4.54 -6.76 -8.55
N LYS A 41 3.71 -6.04 -7.79
CA LYS A 41 3.02 -6.52 -6.61
C LYS A 41 1.58 -6.84 -6.98
N GLU A 42 1.15 -8.03 -6.59
CA GLU A 42 -0.23 -8.48 -6.80
C GLU A 42 -1.26 -7.54 -6.18
N SER A 43 -0.99 -7.06 -4.97
CA SER A 43 -1.84 -6.10 -4.26
C SER A 43 -2.09 -4.83 -5.07
N THR A 44 -1.10 -4.34 -5.84
CA THR A 44 -1.26 -3.15 -6.67
C THR A 44 -2.22 -3.41 -7.85
N VAL A 45 -2.16 -4.59 -8.45
CA VAL A 45 -3.07 -4.95 -9.56
C VAL A 45 -4.49 -5.12 -9.03
N ILE A 46 -4.66 -5.78 -7.89
CA ILE A 46 -5.97 -5.94 -7.24
C ILE A 46 -6.57 -4.58 -6.86
N GLU A 47 -5.78 -3.69 -6.27
CA GLU A 47 -6.25 -2.41 -5.75
C GLU A 47 -6.57 -1.40 -6.87
N TYR A 48 -5.71 -1.29 -7.88
CA TYR A 48 -5.81 -0.21 -8.87
C TYR A 48 -6.25 -0.67 -10.27
N PHE A 49 -6.22 -1.98 -10.55
CA PHE A 49 -6.66 -2.57 -11.81
C PHE A 49 -7.59 -3.76 -11.59
N PRO A 50 -8.74 -3.57 -10.91
CA PRO A 50 -9.63 -4.69 -10.54
C PRO A 50 -10.05 -5.52 -11.76
N LYS A 51 -10.29 -4.89 -12.91
CA LYS A 51 -10.60 -5.60 -14.17
C LYS A 51 -9.47 -6.51 -14.66
N LEU A 52 -8.21 -6.15 -14.42
CA LEU A 52 -7.07 -7.01 -14.77
C LEU A 52 -6.90 -8.16 -13.78
N ALA A 53 -7.34 -7.99 -12.53
CA ALA A 53 -7.28 -9.01 -11.48
C ALA A 53 -8.43 -10.03 -11.52
N GLU A 54 -9.54 -9.69 -12.19
CA GLU A 54 -10.68 -10.60 -12.39
C GLU A 54 -10.26 -11.96 -12.96
N ASN A 55 -11.01 -13.00 -12.58
CA ASN A 55 -10.82 -14.38 -13.05
C ASN A 55 -9.36 -14.86 -12.94
N ALA A 56 -8.73 -14.64 -11.78
CA ALA A 56 -7.35 -15.06 -11.55
C ALA A 56 -6.38 -14.43 -12.57
N PHE A 57 -6.46 -13.11 -12.71
CA PHE A 57 -5.62 -12.31 -13.61
C PHE A 57 -5.74 -12.66 -15.10
N GLU A 58 -6.87 -13.22 -15.54
CA GLU A 58 -7.05 -13.70 -16.92
C GLU A 58 -6.70 -12.63 -17.96
N LYS A 59 -7.14 -11.39 -17.70
CA LYS A 59 -7.00 -10.22 -18.58
C LYS A 59 -5.66 -9.49 -18.44
N LEU A 60 -4.82 -9.86 -17.48
CA LEU A 60 -3.48 -9.30 -17.35
C LEU A 60 -2.59 -9.82 -18.48
N ALA A 61 -2.18 -8.91 -19.35
CA ALA A 61 -1.24 -9.12 -20.44
C ALA A 61 -0.11 -8.09 -20.31
N PRO A 62 0.96 -8.41 -19.54
CA PRO A 62 1.95 -7.44 -19.09
C PRO A 62 2.58 -6.57 -20.19
N ALA A 63 2.80 -7.14 -21.38
CA ALA A 63 3.39 -6.46 -22.54
C ALA A 63 2.36 -5.76 -23.45
N LYS A 64 1.07 -5.93 -23.19
CA LYS A 64 0.00 -5.28 -23.96
C LYS A 64 -0.07 -3.80 -23.59
N ALA A 65 -0.35 -2.95 -24.57
CA ALA A 65 -0.63 -1.55 -24.33
C ALA A 65 -1.83 -1.38 -23.37
N VAL A 66 -1.75 -0.38 -22.49
CA VAL A 66 -2.85 0.04 -21.63
C VAL A 66 -3.44 1.34 -22.13
N SER A 67 -4.75 1.51 -21.99
CA SER A 67 -5.43 2.72 -22.45
C SER A 67 -5.19 3.90 -21.49
N MET A 68 -5.37 5.11 -22.00
CA MET A 68 -5.29 6.33 -21.18
C MET A 68 -6.40 6.36 -20.12
N SER A 69 -7.61 5.91 -20.47
CA SER A 69 -8.77 5.88 -19.55
C SER A 69 -8.55 4.92 -18.38
N GLU A 70 -7.98 3.74 -18.62
CA GLU A 70 -7.62 2.78 -17.59
C GLU A 70 -6.51 3.34 -16.69
N THR A 71 -5.51 4.01 -17.27
CA THR A 71 -4.43 4.64 -16.50
C THR A 71 -4.95 5.76 -15.60
N ILE A 72 -5.82 6.63 -16.12
CA ILE A 72 -6.43 7.74 -15.36
C ILE A 72 -7.29 7.19 -14.23
N SER A 73 -8.07 6.13 -14.49
CA SER A 73 -8.90 5.49 -13.46
C SER A 73 -8.03 4.95 -12.32
N ALA A 74 -6.93 4.25 -12.64
CA ALA A 74 -6.00 3.74 -11.65
C ALA A 74 -5.29 4.85 -10.85
N LEU A 75 -4.88 5.94 -11.52
CA LEU A 75 -4.32 7.12 -10.86
C LEU A 75 -5.35 7.81 -9.95
N ASN A 76 -6.62 7.90 -10.36
CA ASN A 76 -7.67 8.50 -9.54
C ASN A 76 -7.97 7.67 -8.28
N LEU A 77 -7.94 6.34 -8.37
CA LEU A 77 -8.02 5.47 -7.18
C LEU A 77 -6.85 5.74 -6.22
N LEU A 78 -5.62 5.85 -6.74
CA LEU A 78 -4.44 6.20 -5.95
C LEU A 78 -4.56 7.60 -5.34
N TYR A 79 -4.94 8.61 -6.14
CA TYR A 79 -5.08 9.99 -5.68
C TYR A 79 -6.17 10.13 -4.63
N THR A 80 -7.25 9.36 -4.72
CA THR A 80 -8.30 9.28 -3.70
C THR A 80 -7.72 8.79 -2.37
N LYS A 81 -6.93 7.71 -2.39
CA LYS A 81 -6.25 7.16 -1.20
C LYS A 81 -5.34 8.17 -0.50
N TYR A 82 -4.74 9.08 -1.26
CA TYR A 82 -3.80 10.09 -0.78
C TYR A 82 -4.36 11.52 -0.76
N GLU A 83 -5.70 11.67 -0.86
CA GLU A 83 -6.42 12.95 -0.78
C GLU A 83 -5.86 14.03 -1.74
N LYS A 84 -5.57 13.61 -2.98
CA LYS A 84 -5.10 14.49 -4.06
C LYS A 84 -6.23 14.87 -5.02
N GLU A 85 -6.02 15.97 -5.73
CA GLU A 85 -6.91 16.41 -6.81
C GLU A 85 -7.00 15.33 -7.89
N LEU A 86 -8.23 15.02 -8.31
CA LEU A 86 -8.49 13.97 -9.30
C LEU A 86 -8.22 14.49 -10.71
N LEU A 87 -7.74 13.58 -11.56
CA LEU A 87 -7.55 13.82 -12.98
C LEU A 87 -8.90 13.85 -13.70
N PRO A 88 -9.04 14.67 -14.77
CA PRO A 88 -10.26 14.73 -15.54
C PRO A 88 -10.56 13.37 -16.18
N GLU A 89 -11.83 12.98 -16.17
CA GLU A 89 -12.25 11.79 -16.89
C GLU A 89 -12.05 11.97 -18.39
N VAL A 90 -11.62 10.91 -19.05
CA VAL A 90 -11.49 10.85 -20.51
C VAL A 90 -12.37 9.74 -21.05
N PRO A 91 -12.78 9.81 -22.33
CA PRO A 91 -13.61 8.77 -22.92
C PRO A 91 -13.01 7.36 -22.72
N PRO A 92 -13.83 6.35 -22.44
CA PRO A 92 -13.36 4.99 -22.09
C PRO A 92 -12.46 4.33 -23.14
N LYS A 93 -12.47 4.82 -24.38
CA LYS A 93 -11.77 4.25 -25.55
C LYS A 93 -10.65 5.13 -26.10
N SER A 94 -10.01 5.96 -25.29
CA SER A 94 -8.76 6.61 -25.72
C SER A 94 -7.66 5.54 -25.81
N GLU A 95 -7.53 4.91 -27.00
CA GLU A 95 -6.71 3.71 -27.23
C GLU A 95 -5.20 3.99 -27.26
N SER A 96 -4.81 5.19 -27.69
CA SER A 96 -3.40 5.58 -27.73
C SER A 96 -3.03 6.30 -26.45
N PHE A 97 -2.01 5.80 -25.76
CA PHE A 97 -1.47 6.42 -24.57
C PHE A 97 0.07 6.51 -24.66
N PRO A 98 0.58 7.46 -25.45
CA PRO A 98 2.01 7.68 -25.59
C PRO A 98 2.65 8.00 -24.25
N ARG A 99 3.86 7.48 -24.02
CA ARG A 99 4.56 7.62 -22.75
C ARG A 99 4.72 9.07 -22.32
N LYS A 100 4.88 10.03 -23.23
CA LYS A 100 4.97 11.45 -22.87
C LYS A 100 3.72 12.00 -22.16
N GLU A 101 2.54 11.44 -22.41
CA GLU A 101 1.29 11.91 -21.81
C GLU A 101 1.27 11.72 -20.29
N ILE A 102 2.03 10.75 -19.78
CA ILE A 102 2.13 10.51 -18.33
C ILE A 102 2.74 11.71 -17.59
N LEU A 103 3.57 12.51 -18.25
CA LEU A 103 4.23 13.67 -17.66
C LEU A 103 3.18 14.69 -17.22
N ALA A 104 2.16 14.91 -18.05
CA ALA A 104 1.05 15.80 -17.73
C ALA A 104 0.15 15.21 -16.61
N LEU A 105 -0.12 13.92 -16.62
CA LEU A 105 -0.99 13.26 -15.63
C LEU A 105 -0.37 13.23 -14.21
N LEU A 106 0.96 13.16 -14.11
CA LEU A 106 1.65 13.14 -12.82
C LEU A 106 1.98 14.54 -12.29
N ALA A 107 1.93 15.57 -13.13
CA ALA A 107 2.24 16.93 -12.73
C ALA A 107 1.45 17.41 -11.50
N PRO A 108 0.13 17.16 -11.37
CA PRO A 108 -0.65 17.57 -10.19
C PRO A 108 -0.17 16.92 -8.89
N ALA A 109 0.21 15.65 -8.92
CA ALA A 109 0.72 14.93 -7.74
C ALA A 109 2.09 15.42 -7.27
N LEU A 110 2.81 16.17 -8.12
CA LEU A 110 4.22 16.52 -7.93
C LEU A 110 4.46 18.00 -7.69
N LYS A 111 3.44 18.85 -7.90
CA LYS A 111 3.47 20.25 -7.48
C LYS A 111 3.71 20.28 -5.97
N SER A 112 4.84 20.86 -5.58
CA SER A 112 5.12 21.20 -4.20
C SER A 112 4.02 22.12 -3.65
N THR A 113 3.95 22.29 -2.33
CA THR A 113 3.04 23.28 -1.70
C THR A 113 3.26 24.71 -2.21
N SER A 114 4.41 25.03 -2.79
CA SER A 114 4.69 26.31 -3.45
C SER A 114 4.37 26.34 -4.94
N GLY A 115 3.98 25.20 -5.55
CA GLY A 115 3.65 25.07 -6.96
C GLY A 115 4.85 25.22 -7.91
N GLN A 116 6.06 25.37 -7.39
CA GLN A 116 7.28 25.61 -8.16
C GLN A 116 8.12 24.34 -8.32
N LEU A 117 8.73 24.20 -9.51
CA LEU A 117 9.75 23.20 -9.79
C LEU A 117 11.06 23.58 -9.08
N PRO A 118 11.91 22.60 -8.71
CA PRO A 118 13.24 22.89 -8.17
C PRO A 118 14.07 23.76 -9.12
N GLU A 119 14.86 24.70 -8.58
CA GLU A 119 15.72 25.61 -9.37
C GLU A 119 16.78 24.88 -10.19
N SER A 120 17.17 23.66 -9.78
CA SER A 120 18.14 22.82 -10.48
C SER A 120 17.68 21.37 -10.49
N LEU A 121 17.71 20.75 -11.68
CA LEU A 121 17.41 19.35 -11.90
C LEU A 121 18.57 18.68 -12.62
N GLN A 122 18.81 17.40 -12.30
CA GLN A 122 19.84 16.61 -12.96
C GLN A 122 19.57 16.49 -14.48
N PRO A 123 20.62 16.51 -15.33
CA PRO A 123 20.46 16.30 -16.75
C PRO A 123 19.99 14.87 -17.05
N LEU A 124 19.11 14.73 -18.05
CA LEU A 124 18.68 13.42 -18.53
C LEU A 124 19.79 12.76 -19.34
N LEU A 125 19.89 11.43 -19.25
CA LEU A 125 20.76 10.63 -20.11
C LEU A 125 20.05 10.16 -21.39
N PHE A 126 18.78 10.53 -21.57
CA PHE A 126 17.96 10.11 -22.71
C PHE A 126 18.31 10.91 -23.96
N GLN A 127 18.45 10.21 -25.08
CA GLN A 127 18.88 10.77 -26.36
C GLN A 127 17.70 11.04 -27.32
N ASP A 128 16.50 10.56 -26.99
CA ASP A 128 15.31 10.57 -27.84
C ASP A 128 14.20 11.50 -27.32
N CYS A 129 14.59 12.57 -26.60
CA CYS A 129 13.68 13.53 -25.99
C CYS A 129 13.42 14.79 -26.83
N ASP A 130 13.97 14.90 -28.04
CA ASP A 130 13.85 16.09 -28.91
C ASP A 130 12.40 16.45 -29.28
N SER A 131 11.48 15.49 -29.18
CA SER A 131 10.05 15.73 -29.42
C SER A 131 9.30 16.33 -28.23
N LEU A 132 9.95 16.48 -27.08
CA LEU A 132 9.36 17.06 -25.87
C LEU A 132 9.53 18.58 -25.89
N ASN A 133 8.49 19.31 -25.51
CA ASN A 133 8.62 20.74 -25.25
C ASN A 133 9.36 20.99 -23.91
N ASP A 134 9.64 22.25 -23.60
CA ASP A 134 10.40 22.62 -22.39
C ASP A 134 9.72 22.15 -21.10
N ASN A 135 8.39 22.29 -20.99
CA ASN A 135 7.64 21.87 -19.81
C ASN A 135 7.66 20.35 -19.64
N GLU A 136 7.45 19.61 -20.72
CA GLU A 136 7.56 18.15 -20.73
C GLU A 136 8.97 17.69 -20.35
N THR A 137 9.99 18.36 -20.87
CA THR A 137 11.40 18.07 -20.56
C THR A 137 11.73 18.29 -19.09
N GLN A 138 11.27 19.41 -18.51
CA GLN A 138 11.46 19.69 -17.08
C GLN A 138 10.70 18.69 -16.19
N MET A 139 9.48 18.32 -16.58
CA MET A 139 8.70 17.33 -15.87
C MET A 139 9.36 15.95 -15.91
N LEU A 140 9.89 15.56 -17.07
CA LEU A 140 10.62 14.31 -17.23
C LEU A 140 11.89 14.28 -16.36
N LYS A 141 12.66 15.38 -16.31
CA LYS A 141 13.82 15.52 -15.40
C LYS A 141 13.41 15.30 -13.95
N LEU A 142 12.37 16.00 -13.50
CA LEU A 142 11.88 15.89 -12.12
C LEU A 142 11.44 14.46 -11.78
N LEU A 143 10.63 13.86 -12.65
CA LEU A 143 10.11 12.50 -12.49
C LEU A 143 11.21 11.44 -12.49
N ASN A 144 12.26 11.65 -13.29
CA ASN A 144 13.40 10.75 -13.36
C ASN A 144 14.29 10.88 -12.13
N GLU A 145 14.59 12.09 -11.69
CA GLU A 145 15.36 12.36 -10.48
C GLU A 145 14.67 11.77 -9.23
N ARG A 146 13.33 11.86 -9.17
CA ARG A 146 12.50 11.24 -8.12
C ARG A 146 12.34 9.73 -8.28
N LYS A 147 12.94 9.11 -9.30
CA LYS A 147 12.84 7.67 -9.62
C LYS A 147 11.42 7.17 -9.84
N ILE A 148 10.51 8.05 -10.23
CA ILE A 148 9.12 7.70 -10.58
C ILE A 148 9.10 7.16 -12.00
N ILE A 149 9.70 7.89 -12.93
CA ILE A 149 9.83 7.48 -14.34
C ILE A 149 11.26 7.05 -14.65
N ASN A 150 11.36 5.90 -15.32
CA ASN A 150 12.58 5.46 -15.96
C ASN A 150 12.39 5.49 -17.48
N GLY A 151 13.51 5.49 -18.21
CA GLY A 151 13.50 5.22 -19.63
C GLY A 151 13.10 3.78 -19.95
N SER A 152 12.71 3.54 -21.20
CA SER A 152 12.60 2.19 -21.77
C SER A 152 13.96 1.48 -21.78
N THR A 153 15.04 2.27 -21.87
CA THR A 153 16.42 1.85 -21.63
C THR A 153 17.15 2.91 -20.81
N LYS A 154 18.44 2.69 -20.53
CA LYS A 154 19.30 3.70 -19.88
C LYS A 154 19.41 5.01 -20.68
N TYR A 155 19.28 4.93 -22.01
CA TYR A 155 19.54 6.05 -22.93
C TYR A 155 18.31 6.45 -23.76
N HIS A 156 17.16 5.81 -23.55
CA HIS A 156 15.94 6.08 -24.30
C HIS A 156 14.74 6.20 -23.36
N PHE A 157 13.95 7.26 -23.53
CA PHE A 157 12.66 7.44 -22.89
C PHE A 157 11.51 6.86 -23.71
N SER A 158 11.58 6.89 -25.04
CA SER A 158 10.53 6.49 -25.98
C SER A 158 9.22 7.32 -25.85
N PRO A 159 9.24 8.65 -26.04
CA PRO A 159 8.09 9.52 -25.74
C PRO A 159 6.82 9.20 -26.56
N LYS A 160 6.97 8.71 -27.79
CA LYS A 160 5.86 8.39 -28.71
C LYS A 160 5.35 6.95 -28.58
N GLN A 161 6.04 6.11 -27.81
CA GLN A 161 5.67 4.71 -27.64
C GLN A 161 4.54 4.58 -26.62
N ASN A 162 3.56 3.72 -26.90
CA ASN A 162 2.49 3.43 -25.94
C ASN A 162 3.03 2.67 -24.72
N MET A 163 2.54 3.01 -23.54
CA MET A 163 2.90 2.30 -22.31
C MET A 163 2.19 0.94 -22.24
N THR A 164 2.91 -0.05 -21.74
CA THR A 164 2.38 -1.39 -21.46
C THR A 164 1.72 -1.46 -20.08
N GLN A 165 0.88 -2.48 -19.86
CA GLN A 165 0.26 -2.73 -18.55
C GLN A 165 1.31 -2.84 -17.44
N ALA A 166 2.40 -3.59 -17.66
CA ALA A 166 3.47 -3.74 -16.67
C ALA A 166 4.13 -2.41 -16.31
N GLU A 167 4.38 -1.56 -17.29
CA GLU A 167 5.00 -0.25 -17.06
C GLU A 167 4.11 0.67 -16.25
N VAL A 168 2.81 0.71 -16.54
CA VAL A 168 1.87 1.55 -15.79
C VAL A 168 1.63 1.03 -14.37
N ILE A 169 1.53 -0.29 -14.17
CA ILE A 169 1.45 -0.88 -12.81
C ILE A 169 2.71 -0.50 -12.01
N LEU A 170 3.91 -0.67 -12.60
CA LEU A 170 5.16 -0.34 -11.93
C LEU A 170 5.28 1.17 -11.64
N LEU A 171 4.81 2.00 -12.55
CA LEU A 171 4.74 3.44 -12.36
C LEU A 171 3.85 3.79 -11.16
N LEU A 172 2.65 3.21 -11.07
CA LEU A 172 1.73 3.45 -9.95
C LEU A 172 2.35 3.05 -8.61
N GLN A 173 3.08 1.92 -8.55
CA GLN A 173 3.82 1.55 -7.32
C GLN A 173 4.83 2.61 -6.91
N ARG A 174 5.49 3.27 -7.88
CA ARG A 174 6.48 4.31 -7.62
C ARG A 174 5.84 5.63 -7.25
N VAL A 175 4.72 5.99 -7.89
CA VAL A 175 3.92 7.16 -7.51
C VAL A 175 3.38 6.97 -6.11
N GLU A 176 2.85 5.80 -5.77
CA GLU A 176 2.40 5.47 -4.43
C GLU A 176 3.53 5.59 -3.41
N LEU A 177 4.69 4.99 -3.70
CA LEU A 177 5.86 5.10 -2.84
C LEU A 177 6.29 6.56 -2.66
N TYR A 178 6.29 7.35 -3.74
CA TYR A 178 6.59 8.77 -3.69
C TYR A 178 5.57 9.52 -2.83
N LEU A 179 4.27 9.35 -3.05
CA LEU A 179 3.21 10.02 -2.27
C LEU A 179 3.27 9.64 -0.79
N LYS A 180 3.51 8.36 -0.48
CA LYS A 180 3.73 7.87 0.87
C LYS A 180 4.96 8.54 1.50
N ASN A 181 6.05 8.64 0.76
CA ASN A 181 7.27 9.29 1.22
C ASN A 181 7.11 10.80 1.33
N GLU A 182 6.38 11.47 0.43
CA GLU A 182 6.07 12.90 0.53
C GLU A 182 5.18 13.20 1.71
N LEU A 183 4.19 12.36 2.01
CA LEU A 183 3.46 12.48 3.27
C LEU A 183 4.36 12.26 4.49
N SER A 184 5.43 11.47 4.34
CA SER A 184 6.43 11.26 5.38
C SER A 184 7.47 12.39 5.45
N ASN A 185 7.74 13.10 4.34
CA ASN A 185 8.79 14.10 4.15
C ASN A 185 8.28 15.55 4.13
N LYS A 186 6.98 15.77 3.92
CA LYS A 186 6.32 17.05 4.15
C LYS A 186 6.55 17.32 5.63
N LYS A 187 7.43 18.28 5.92
CA LYS A 187 7.49 18.92 7.23
C LYS A 187 6.08 19.44 7.56
N MET A 188 5.24 18.60 8.14
CA MET A 188 4.61 18.99 9.39
C MET A 188 5.76 19.47 10.28
N PRO A 189 5.59 20.60 11.00
CA PRO A 189 6.61 21.03 11.96
C PRO A 189 6.98 19.79 12.77
N SER A 190 8.28 19.55 13.00
CA SER A 190 8.76 18.44 13.82
C SER A 190 7.77 18.19 14.94
N ALA A 191 6.87 17.23 14.72
CA ALA A 191 6.06 16.72 15.78
C ALA A 191 7.05 15.71 16.32
N SER A 192 7.95 16.22 17.18
CA SER A 192 8.86 15.41 17.97
C SER A 192 8.10 14.14 18.29
N GLU A 193 8.61 12.99 17.87
CA GLU A 193 7.99 11.71 18.16
C GLU A 193 7.49 11.77 19.59
N ILE A 194 6.17 11.63 19.78
CA ILE A 194 5.58 11.94 21.09
C ILE A 194 6.28 11.04 22.08
N ALA A 195 6.99 11.64 23.02
CA ALA A 195 7.73 10.88 24.00
C ALA A 195 6.73 10.05 24.81
N PHE A 196 7.00 8.75 24.89
CA PHE A 196 6.21 7.85 25.70
C PHE A 196 7.13 6.95 26.51
N GLN A 197 6.59 6.46 27.63
CA GLN A 197 7.23 5.41 28.41
C GLN A 197 6.29 4.21 28.47
N THR A 198 6.78 3.04 28.12
CA THR A 198 6.09 1.78 28.40
C THR A 198 6.10 1.54 29.91
N ILE A 199 4.91 1.42 30.50
CA ILE A 199 4.76 1.20 31.94
C ILE A 199 4.27 -0.20 32.28
N LYS A 200 3.63 -0.89 31.33
CA LYS A 200 3.16 -2.26 31.53
C LYS A 200 3.10 -3.01 30.22
N GLN A 201 3.56 -4.26 30.26
CA GLN A 201 3.31 -5.26 29.24
C GLN A 201 2.82 -6.54 29.93
N SER A 202 1.81 -7.17 29.36
CA SER A 202 1.25 -8.41 29.91
C SER A 202 0.56 -9.24 28.85
N THR A 203 0.60 -10.56 29.02
CA THR A 203 -0.21 -11.51 28.25
C THR A 203 -1.40 -11.96 29.08
N ASN A 204 -2.60 -11.89 28.50
CA ASN A 204 -3.84 -12.39 29.09
C ASN A 204 -4.48 -13.46 28.20
N TYR A 205 -5.29 -14.33 28.79
CA TYR A 205 -6.03 -15.40 28.08
C TYR A 205 -7.54 -15.16 28.07
N ASN A 206 -8.00 -14.12 28.76
CA ASN A 206 -9.40 -13.71 28.83
C ASN A 206 -9.46 -12.18 28.83
N ASP A 207 -9.40 -11.58 27.65
CA ASP A 207 -9.44 -10.13 27.44
C ASP A 207 -10.13 -9.85 26.09
N ARG A 208 -10.21 -8.59 25.67
CA ARG A 208 -10.73 -8.22 24.34
C ARG A 208 -9.72 -7.35 23.60
N GLU A 209 -9.62 -7.55 22.29
CA GLU A 209 -8.86 -6.65 21.42
C GLU A 209 -9.50 -5.26 21.45
N GLY A 210 -8.68 -4.21 21.57
CA GLY A 210 -9.20 -2.88 21.75
C GLY A 210 -8.17 -1.86 22.21
N LEU A 211 -8.64 -0.62 22.33
CA LEU A 211 -7.89 0.53 22.75
C LEU A 211 -8.61 1.19 23.92
N VAL A 212 -7.90 1.42 25.02
CA VAL A 212 -8.43 2.13 26.19
C VAL A 212 -7.55 3.33 26.46
N ILE A 213 -8.17 4.50 26.53
CA ILE A 213 -7.53 5.76 26.86
C ILE A 213 -8.03 6.18 28.24
N SER A 214 -7.11 6.51 29.15
CA SER A 214 -7.48 7.15 30.40
C SER A 214 -6.60 8.37 30.64
N GLU A 215 -7.20 9.40 31.22
CA GLU A 215 -6.52 10.63 31.58
C GLU A 215 -6.30 10.67 33.09
N THR A 216 -5.11 11.08 33.52
CA THR A 216 -4.80 11.24 34.95
C THR A 216 -3.91 12.47 35.11
N GLY A 217 -4.53 13.58 35.55
CA GLY A 217 -3.86 14.88 35.61
C GLY A 217 -3.33 15.29 34.24
N ASP A 218 -2.02 15.55 34.17
CA ASP A 218 -1.29 15.95 32.98
C ASP A 218 -0.81 14.77 32.12
N THR A 219 -1.22 13.55 32.44
CA THR A 219 -0.78 12.32 31.75
C THR A 219 -1.93 11.66 31.00
N ILE A 220 -1.64 11.09 29.83
CA ILE A 220 -2.51 10.14 29.14
C ILE A 220 -1.90 8.75 29.26
N LEU A 221 -2.74 7.78 29.64
CA LEU A 221 -2.43 6.37 29.58
C LEU A 221 -3.15 5.76 28.38
N LEU A 222 -2.36 5.21 27.46
CA LEU A 222 -2.88 4.49 26.32
C LEU A 222 -2.61 3.00 26.51
N THR A 223 -3.67 2.21 26.60
CA THR A 223 -3.60 0.75 26.68
C THR A 223 -4.09 0.14 25.38
N ILE A 224 -3.21 -0.61 24.73
CA ILE A 224 -3.48 -1.30 23.47
C ILE A 224 -3.49 -2.79 23.75
N THR A 225 -4.58 -3.46 23.36
CA THR A 225 -4.73 -4.91 23.49
C THR A 225 -4.90 -5.49 22.11
N LYS A 226 -4.03 -6.43 21.71
CA LYS A 226 -4.09 -7.10 20.41
C LYS A 226 -4.25 -8.61 20.58
N GLN A 227 -5.16 -9.19 19.80
CA GLN A 227 -5.44 -10.62 19.80
C GLN A 227 -4.47 -11.38 18.88
N PHE A 228 -4.00 -12.52 19.37
CA PHE A 228 -3.19 -13.47 18.60
C PHE A 228 -3.77 -14.88 18.72
N SER A 229 -3.65 -15.65 17.65
CA SER A 229 -4.20 -17.01 17.55
C SER A 229 -3.43 -18.05 18.37
N THR A 230 -2.21 -17.73 18.80
CA THR A 230 -1.35 -18.58 19.63
C THR A 230 -0.52 -17.73 20.61
N PRO A 231 -0.01 -18.34 21.70
CA PRO A 231 0.98 -17.70 22.57
C PRO A 231 2.32 -17.44 21.86
N GLY A 232 3.19 -16.63 22.49
CA GLY A 232 4.57 -16.41 22.04
C GLY A 232 4.78 -15.20 21.12
N TYR A 233 3.71 -14.48 20.75
CA TYR A 233 3.82 -13.15 20.18
C TYR A 233 4.21 -12.13 21.25
N SER A 234 5.02 -11.14 20.88
CA SER A 234 5.25 -9.94 21.70
C SER A 234 4.62 -8.71 21.06
N LEU A 235 4.23 -7.75 21.89
CA LEU A 235 3.63 -6.48 21.47
C LEU A 235 4.34 -5.32 22.17
N ALA A 236 4.86 -4.40 21.38
CA ALA A 236 5.40 -3.13 21.85
C ALA A 236 4.88 -1.97 21.00
N VAL A 237 4.92 -0.76 21.56
CA VAL A 237 4.73 0.47 20.79
C VAL A 237 6.10 0.90 20.28
N ARG A 238 6.21 1.06 18.96
CA ARG A 238 7.42 1.51 18.30
C ARG A 238 7.53 3.03 18.36
N SER A 239 6.47 3.71 17.94
CA SER A 239 6.44 5.15 17.79
C SER A 239 5.02 5.70 17.87
N LEU A 240 4.93 6.99 18.19
CA LEU A 240 3.70 7.79 18.18
C LEU A 240 3.89 8.96 17.24
N ILE A 241 3.11 8.97 16.16
CA ILE A 241 3.28 9.90 15.05
C ILE A 241 2.04 10.76 14.93
N PRO A 242 2.12 12.06 15.24
CA PRO A 242 1.03 12.99 14.98
C PRO A 242 0.69 13.06 13.48
N THR A 243 -0.60 13.07 13.17
CA THR A 243 -1.16 13.17 11.82
C THR A 243 -2.31 14.18 11.82
N GLU A 244 -2.78 14.58 10.64
CA GLU A 244 -3.95 15.47 10.51
C GLU A 244 -5.24 14.88 11.14
N LYS A 245 -5.34 13.54 11.23
CA LYS A 245 -6.52 12.83 11.75
C LYS A 245 -6.40 12.44 13.23
N GLY A 246 -5.25 12.65 13.88
CA GLY A 246 -4.97 12.17 15.22
C GLY A 246 -3.55 11.62 15.36
N ILE A 247 -3.29 10.79 16.35
CA ILE A 247 -1.98 10.20 16.61
C ILE A 247 -1.97 8.76 16.08
N LYS A 248 -1.15 8.50 15.07
CA LYS A 248 -0.88 7.14 14.59
C LYS A 248 0.04 6.43 15.57
N VAL A 249 -0.34 5.23 15.97
CA VAL A 249 0.47 4.36 16.83
C VAL A 249 1.07 3.26 15.96
N GLU A 250 2.39 3.23 15.86
CA GLU A 250 3.08 2.12 15.19
C GLU A 250 3.41 1.04 16.21
N LEU A 251 2.98 -0.18 15.93
CA LEU A 251 3.24 -1.34 16.77
C LEU A 251 4.49 -2.07 16.26
N ASN A 252 5.28 -2.59 17.19
CA ASN A 252 6.29 -3.59 16.92
C ASN A 252 5.77 -4.95 17.44
N ILE A 253 5.58 -5.90 16.53
CA ILE A 253 5.05 -7.23 16.83
C ILE A 253 6.10 -8.25 16.41
N SER A 254 6.56 -9.08 17.36
CA SER A 254 7.42 -10.21 17.04
C SER A 254 6.64 -11.51 17.11
N SER A 255 6.73 -12.33 16.07
CA SER A 255 6.19 -13.69 16.07
C SER A 255 7.03 -14.64 16.92
N PRO A 256 6.44 -15.71 17.46
CA PRO A 256 7.20 -16.80 18.04
C PRO A 256 8.11 -17.46 16.99
N PRO A 257 9.16 -18.17 17.41
CA PRO A 257 9.99 -18.97 16.50
C PRO A 257 9.14 -19.94 15.67
N ALA A 258 9.53 -20.15 14.40
CA ALA A 258 8.76 -20.98 13.47
C ALA A 258 8.67 -22.46 13.87
N ASP A 259 9.63 -22.92 14.68
CA ASP A 259 9.74 -24.28 15.22
C ASP A 259 9.16 -24.39 16.65
N ALA A 260 8.57 -23.33 17.19
CA ALA A 260 7.97 -23.36 18.51
C ALA A 260 6.70 -24.23 18.53
N ILE A 261 6.65 -25.17 19.47
CA ILE A 261 5.42 -25.93 19.77
C ILE A 261 4.55 -25.06 20.67
N LEU A 262 3.42 -24.59 20.14
CA LEU A 262 2.53 -23.63 20.82
C LEU A 262 1.16 -24.24 21.09
N ALA A 263 0.57 -23.87 22.22
CA ALA A 263 -0.82 -24.21 22.51
C ALA A 263 -1.76 -23.48 21.53
N GLN A 264 -2.81 -24.17 21.07
CA GLN A 264 -3.84 -23.60 20.19
C GLN A 264 -4.89 -22.83 21.00
N VAL A 265 -4.44 -21.77 21.67
CA VAL A 265 -5.29 -20.90 22.48
C VAL A 265 -5.08 -19.45 22.07
N ILE A 266 -6.18 -18.69 22.05
CA ILE A 266 -6.14 -17.25 21.79
C ILE A 266 -5.44 -16.56 22.95
N THR A 267 -4.54 -15.63 22.64
CA THR A 267 -3.89 -14.79 23.62
C THR A 267 -4.10 -13.32 23.30
N TYR A 268 -4.07 -12.49 24.34
CA TYR A 268 -4.21 -11.05 24.25
C TYR A 268 -2.94 -10.42 24.79
N GLN A 269 -2.15 -9.80 23.92
CA GLN A 269 -1.00 -9.03 24.35
C GLN A 269 -1.46 -7.60 24.63
N LYS A 270 -1.15 -7.11 25.82
CA LYS A 270 -1.51 -5.78 26.29
C LYS A 270 -0.25 -4.98 26.56
N VAL A 271 -0.18 -3.77 25.99
CA VAL A 271 0.86 -2.79 26.29
C VAL A 271 0.19 -1.50 26.75
N THR A 272 0.66 -0.97 27.87
CA THR A 272 0.27 0.35 28.38
C THR A 272 1.47 1.28 28.32
N ILE A 273 1.27 2.41 27.64
CA ILE A 273 2.23 3.51 27.59
C ILE A 273 1.67 4.73 28.31
N LYS A 274 2.56 5.56 28.85
CA LYS A 274 2.22 6.88 29.38
C LYS A 274 2.88 7.96 28.53
N MET A 275 2.18 9.09 28.37
CA MET A 275 2.66 10.29 27.68
C MET A 275 2.12 11.54 28.38
N ASN A 276 2.84 12.67 28.28
CA ASN A 276 2.36 13.93 28.84
C ASN A 276 1.39 14.59 27.86
N LYS A 277 0.31 15.17 28.37
CA LYS A 277 -0.67 15.92 27.57
C LYS A 277 -0.05 17.11 26.85
N SER A 278 0.96 17.74 27.44
CA SER A 278 1.72 18.85 26.84
C SER A 278 2.43 18.48 25.55
N ASP A 279 2.74 17.19 25.38
CA ASP A 279 3.48 16.68 24.23
C ASP A 279 2.52 16.33 23.08
N LEU A 280 1.20 16.42 23.31
CA LEU A 280 0.16 16.08 22.35
C LEU A 280 -0.33 17.32 21.59
N PRO A 281 -0.80 17.14 20.34
CA PRO A 281 -1.44 18.23 19.61
C PRO A 281 -2.64 18.78 20.37
N ALA A 282 -2.86 20.10 20.31
CA ALA A 282 -3.94 20.79 21.03
C ALA A 282 -5.37 20.43 20.56
N ALA A 283 -5.53 19.52 19.60
CA ALA A 283 -6.82 19.12 19.06
C ALA A 283 -7.55 18.15 20.02
N THR A 284 -8.75 18.53 20.44
CA THR A 284 -9.67 17.68 21.22
C THR A 284 -10.93 17.37 20.42
N PRO A 285 -11.41 16.10 20.40
CA PRO A 285 -10.85 14.93 21.07
C PRO A 285 -9.57 14.40 20.38
N ILE A 286 -8.63 13.88 21.18
CA ILE A 286 -7.40 13.26 20.67
C ILE A 286 -7.75 11.86 20.15
N LEU A 287 -7.67 11.68 18.84
CA LEU A 287 -7.92 10.39 18.20
C LEU A 287 -6.62 9.57 18.11
N PHE A 288 -6.62 8.32 18.57
CA PHE A 288 -5.51 7.39 18.37
C PHE A 288 -5.85 6.38 17.27
N LEU A 289 -4.96 6.27 16.28
CA LEU A 289 -5.13 5.42 15.11
C LEU A 289 -4.19 4.22 15.22
N VAL A 290 -4.75 3.02 15.43
CA VAL A 290 -4.01 1.76 15.51
C VAL A 290 -4.49 0.83 14.40
N GLU A 291 -3.56 0.32 13.59
CA GLU A 291 -3.92 -0.55 12.48
C GLU A 291 -4.58 -1.85 12.97
N GLY A 292 -5.77 -2.13 12.42
CA GLY A 292 -6.56 -3.32 12.77
C GLY A 292 -7.32 -3.24 14.09
N ILE A 293 -7.34 -2.10 14.80
CA ILE A 293 -8.12 -1.90 16.03
C ILE A 293 -8.99 -0.66 15.87
N ARG A 294 -10.31 -0.79 16.06
CA ARG A 294 -11.22 0.37 16.12
C ARG A 294 -11.28 0.88 17.56
N SER A 295 -11.15 2.20 17.76
CA SER A 295 -11.31 2.82 19.08
C SER A 295 -12.80 2.89 19.45
N GLU A 296 -13.19 2.34 20.60
CA GLU A 296 -14.46 2.65 21.25
C GLU A 296 -14.16 3.68 22.36
N ILE A 297 -14.79 4.86 22.27
CA ILE A 297 -14.75 5.85 23.35
C ILE A 297 -15.89 5.46 24.31
N MET A 298 -15.56 5.15 25.57
CA MET A 298 -16.54 5.14 26.68
C MET A 298 -16.40 6.44 27.47
#